data_AF-A0A6A5EFP4-F1
#
_entry.id   AF-A0A6A5EFP4-F1
#
_cell.length_a   1.000
_cell.length_b   1.000
_cell.length_c   1.000
_cell.angle_alpha   90.00
_cell.angle_beta   90.00
_cell.angle_gamma   90.00
#
_symmetry.space_group_name_H-M   'P 1'
#
loop_
_entity.id
_entity.type
_entity.pdbx_description
1 polymer ?
#
loop_
_entity_poly.entity_id
_entity_poly.type
_entity_poly.pdbx_seq_one_letter_code
_entity_poly.pdbx_strand_id
1 'polypeptide(L)' 'MNTSKKANYAGNCAHYQKGGWWYNACAHSNLNGVWYRGGHYRSRYQDGVYWAEFRGGAYSLKKVTMMIRANANTFH' A
#
# COMPACT_ATOMS: atom_id res chain seq x y z
N MET A 1 24.31 6.81 13.15
CA MET A 1 22.94 6.27 13.04
C MET A 1 22.03 7.39 12.53
N ASN A 2 21.87 7.50 11.21
CA ASN A 2 20.94 8.45 10.59
C ASN A 2 19.55 7.81 10.61
N THR A 3 18.68 8.26 11.51
CA THR A 3 17.26 7.95 11.43
C THR A 3 16.69 8.69 10.24
N SER A 4 16.50 7.96 9.13
CA SER A 4 15.77 8.44 7.95
C SER A 4 14.47 9.08 8.41
N LYS A 5 14.41 10.41 8.30
CA LYS A 5 13.27 11.24 8.69
C LYS A 5 11.99 10.57 8.20
N LYS A 6 11.08 10.20 9.11
CA LYS A 6 9.67 10.05 8.75
C LYS A 6 9.29 11.39 8.14
N ALA A 7 9.11 11.45 6.82
CA ALA A 7 8.53 12.62 6.19
C ALA A 7 7.14 12.72 6.81
N ASN A 8 6.97 13.66 7.76
CA ASN A 8 5.72 13.93 8.43
C ASN A 8 4.74 14.43 7.36
N TYR A 9 4.10 13.50 6.64
CA TYR A 9 2.89 13.81 5.91
C TYR A 9 1.91 14.28 6.97
N ALA A 10 1.61 15.58 6.99
CA ALA A 10 0.80 16.22 8.02
C ALA A 10 -0.69 15.79 7.99
N GLY A 11 -1.04 14.77 7.20
CA GLY A 11 -2.41 14.30 7.02
C GLY A 11 -2.54 12.79 7.23
N ASN A 12 -3.75 12.36 7.56
CA ASN A 12 -4.07 10.96 7.78
C ASN A 12 -4.09 10.18 6.45
N CYS A 13 -3.08 9.36 6.18
CA CYS A 13 -2.99 8.59 4.94
C CYS A 13 -4.12 7.58 4.75
N ALA A 14 -4.71 7.05 5.82
CA ALA A 14 -5.90 6.19 5.69
C ALA A 14 -7.09 6.96 5.11
N HIS A 15 -7.20 8.27 5.39
CA HIS A 15 -8.23 9.12 4.81
C HIS A 15 -8.06 9.31 3.29
N TYR A 16 -6.82 9.41 2.81
CA TYR A 16 -6.54 9.62 1.37
C TYR A 16 -6.54 8.32 0.57
N GLN A 17 -5.93 7.26 1.10
CA GLN A 17 -5.76 5.96 0.42
C GLN A 17 -6.89 4.97 0.69
N LYS A 18 -7.87 5.34 1.51
CA LYS A 18 -9.15 4.64 1.69
C LYS A 18 -9.02 3.17 2.14
N GLY A 19 -7.97 2.87 2.91
CA GLY A 19 -7.71 1.54 3.47
C GLY A 19 -6.95 1.62 4.78
N GLY A 20 -6.99 0.55 5.58
CA GLY A 20 -6.09 0.38 6.73
C GLY A 20 -4.80 -0.31 6.30
N TRP A 21 -3.65 0.31 6.54
CA TRP A 21 -2.35 -0.21 6.13
C TRP A 21 -1.22 0.29 7.05
N TRP A 22 -0.04 -0.32 6.95
CA TRP A 22 1.18 0.19 7.60
C TRP A 22 1.73 1.38 6.80
N TYR A 23 1.06 2.52 6.93
CA TYR A 23 1.41 3.75 6.20
C TYR A 23 2.66 4.44 6.77
N ASN A 24 3.38 5.13 5.88
CA ASN A 24 4.46 6.06 6.23
C ASN A 24 4.14 7.44 5.60
N ALA A 25 4.89 7.88 4.59
CA ALA A 25 4.50 8.94 3.66
C ALA A 25 3.43 8.41 2.68
N CYS A 26 2.30 8.00 3.25
CA CYS A 26 1.27 7.22 2.57
C CYS A 26 1.79 5.83 2.18
N ALA A 27 1.91 5.44 0.90
CA ALA A 27 2.35 4.07 0.61
C ALA A 27 3.02 3.86 -0.76
N HIS A 28 3.87 2.83 -0.81
CA HIS A 28 4.30 2.18 -2.06
C HIS A 28 3.38 0.99 -2.44
N SER A 29 2.64 0.45 -1.47
CA SER A 29 1.66 -0.62 -1.67
C SER A 29 0.42 -0.32 -0.84
N ASN A 30 -0.76 -0.49 -1.41
CA ASN A 30 -2.03 -0.33 -0.69
C ASN A 30 -2.94 -1.51 -0.97
N LEU A 31 -2.61 -2.69 -0.45
CA LEU A 31 -3.34 -3.92 -0.76
C LEU A 31 -4.74 -3.97 -0.14
N ASN A 32 -5.03 -3.07 0.81
CA ASN A 32 -6.32 -2.87 1.46
C ASN A 32 -7.06 -1.62 0.95
N GLY A 33 -6.67 -1.08 -0.21
CA GLY A 33 -7.31 0.08 -0.84
C GLY A 33 -8.64 -0.23 -1.53
N VAL A 34 -9.20 0.76 -2.21
CA VAL A 34 -10.42 0.62 -3.01
C VAL A 34 -10.14 -0.29 -4.20
N TRP A 35 -10.97 -1.32 -4.36
CA TRP A 35 -10.87 -2.16 -5.54
C TRP A 35 -11.55 -1.51 -6.74
N TYR A 36 -10.79 -1.21 -7.79
CA TYR A 36 -11.31 -0.67 -9.04
C TYR A 36 -11.38 -1.75 -10.12
N ARG A 37 -12.60 -1.99 -10.63
CA ARG A 37 -12.82 -2.92 -11.74
C ARG A 37 -12.10 -2.45 -13.00
N GLY A 38 -11.40 -3.36 -13.67
CA GLY A 38 -10.70 -3.06 -14.94
C GLY A 38 -9.28 -2.53 -14.77
N GLY A 39 -8.81 -2.36 -13.52
CA GLY A 39 -7.42 -2.05 -13.23
C GLY A 39 -7.12 -0.57 -13.29
N HIS A 40 -6.98 0.02 -14.47
CA HIS A 40 -6.73 1.46 -14.58
C HIS A 40 -7.90 2.25 -14.00
N TYR A 41 -7.58 3.19 -13.12
CA TYR A 41 -8.59 4.04 -12.49
C TYR A 41 -8.12 5.49 -12.44
N ARG A 42 -9.07 6.40 -12.26
CA ARG A 42 -8.83 7.82 -12.04
C ARG A 42 -9.56 8.23 -10.78
N SER A 43 -8.80 8.62 -9.77
CA SER A 43 -9.28 9.18 -8.51
C SER A 43 -8.42 10.40 -8.17
N ARG A 44 -8.90 11.24 -7.27
CA ARG A 44 -8.13 12.39 -6.75
C ARG A 44 -6.83 11.92 -6.08
N TYR A 45 -6.82 10.72 -5.52
CA TYR A 45 -5.66 10.10 -4.87
C TYR A 45 -5.38 8.72 -5.48
N GLN A 46 -4.18 8.21 -5.25
CA GLN A 46 -3.84 6.81 -5.55
C GLN A 46 -4.37 5.94 -4.40
N ASP A 47 -5.67 5.65 -4.42
CA ASP A 47 -6.40 4.98 -3.33
C ASP A 47 -6.81 3.54 -3.66
N GLY A 48 -6.36 3.01 -4.80
CA GLY A 48 -6.71 1.69 -5.27
C GLY A 48 -5.98 0.57 -4.55
N VAL A 49 -6.36 -0.68 -4.84
CA VAL A 49 -5.55 -1.86 -4.49
C VAL A 49 -4.28 -1.90 -5.35
N TYR A 50 -3.19 -1.24 -4.96
CA TYR A 50 -2.00 -1.09 -5.82
C TYR A 50 -0.70 -1.61 -5.22
N TRP A 51 0.27 -1.86 -6.10
CA TRP A 51 1.68 -2.10 -5.79
C TRP A 51 2.54 -1.33 -6.80
N ALA A 52 3.24 -0.28 -6.33
CA ALA A 52 3.89 0.72 -7.19
C ALA A 52 4.92 0.09 -8.13
N GLU A 53 5.76 -0.81 -7.61
CA GLU A 53 6.84 -1.45 -8.35
C GLU A 53 6.33 -2.50 -9.35
N PHE A 54 5.05 -2.87 -9.31
CA PHE A 54 4.47 -3.86 -10.23
C PHE A 54 3.69 -3.18 -11.37
N ARG A 55 2.64 -2.41 -11.04
CA ARG A 55 1.77 -1.76 -12.05
C ARG A 55 1.55 -0.27 -11.80
N GLY A 56 2.33 0.34 -10.90
CA GLY A 56 2.18 1.73 -10.51
C GLY A 56 0.99 1.97 -9.57
N GLY A 57 0.91 3.20 -9.04
CA GLY A 57 -0.13 3.60 -8.10
C GLY A 57 -1.49 3.91 -8.72
N ALA A 58 -1.64 3.89 -10.06
CA ALA A 58 -2.92 4.18 -10.75
C ALA A 58 -3.55 2.92 -11.39
N TYR A 59 -3.12 1.73 -10.95
CA TYR A 59 -3.66 0.45 -11.39
C TYR A 59 -4.09 -0.40 -10.19
N SER A 60 -5.37 -0.73 -10.13
CA SER A 60 -5.94 -1.60 -9.10
C SER A 60 -5.81 -3.08 -9.48
N LEU A 61 -5.16 -3.85 -8.63
CA LEU A 61 -4.98 -5.29 -8.80
C LEU A 61 -6.33 -6.01 -8.68
N LYS A 62 -6.57 -6.95 -9.62
CA LYS A 62 -7.83 -7.69 -9.68
C LYS A 62 -8.01 -8.62 -8.47
N LYS A 63 -6.93 -9.23 -8.00
CA LYS A 63 -6.89 -10.16 -6.85
C LYS A 63 -5.57 -9.98 -6.12
N VAL A 64 -5.64 -10.08 -4.80
CA VAL A 64 -4.48 -10.07 -3.90
C VAL A 64 -4.73 -11.08 -2.79
N THR A 65 -3.68 -11.77 -2.35
CA THR A 65 -3.73 -12.65 -1.19
C THR A 65 -2.42 -12.49 -0.43
N MET A 66 -2.53 -12.19 0.86
CA MET A 66 -1.38 -12.11 1.77
C MET A 66 -1.37 -13.38 2.62
N MET A 67 -0.25 -14.10 2.62
CA MET A 67 -0.09 -15.34 3.37
C MET A 67 1.24 -15.33 4.09
N ILE A 68 1.29 -15.98 5.25
CA ILE A 68 2.53 -16.20 6.00
C ILE A 68 2.78 -17.70 6.11
N ARG A 69 4.05 -18.08 6.21
CA ARG A 69 4.49 -19.45 6.51
C ARG A 69 5.53 -19.37 7.61
N ALA A 70 5.51 -20.33 8.53
CA ALA A 70 6.55 -20.43 9.55
C ALA A 70 7.93 -20.52 8.88
N ASN A 71 8.85 -19.65 9.29
CA ASN A 71 10.24 -19.74 8.87
C ASN A 71 10.98 -20.63 9.87
N ALA A 72 11.28 -21.87 9.45
CA ALA A 72 11.95 -22.87 10.27
C ALA A 72 13.34 -22.44 10.76
N ASN A 73 13.93 -21.40 10.16
CA ASN A 73 15.25 -20.88 10.51
C ASN A 73 15.21 -19.76 11.56
N THR A 74 14.07 -19.53 12.24
CA THR A 74 13.91 -18.44 13.21
C THR A 74 14.02 -18.89 14.68
N PHE A 75 14.57 -20.09 14.92
CA PHE A 75 14.99 -20.51 16.25
C PHE A 75 16.43 -20.05 16.52
N HIS A 76 16.60 -18.75 16.79
CA HIS A 76 17.79 -18.19 17.40
C HIS A 76 17.36 -17.22 18.50
#